data_AF-A0AA43JKG0-F1
#
_entry.id   AF-A0AA43JKG0-F1
#
_cell.length_a   1.000
_cell.length_b   1.000
_cell.length_c   1.000
_cell.angle_alpha   90.00
_cell.angle_beta   90.00
_cell.angle_gamma   90.00
#
_symmetry.space_group_name_H-M   'P 1'
#
loop_
_entity.id
_entity.type
_entity.pdbx_description
1 polymer ?
#
loop_
_entity_poly.entity_id
_entity_poly.type
_entity_poly.pdbx_seq_one_letter_code
_entity_poly.pdbx_strand_id
1 'polypeptide(L)'
;MAEAQQALGEPVQEGTLSDPTTCLFKAQRHADNTVTVQLDELVGKDQRVWFNKTRLGRDSRLIPGLGDGAFRIDSSPTVSRLTFMQKDALVTVIVASTKQKHLGESVTLLSHAVATHYGAPLATTLPPTASNSNPGEEGSAHLVSRPTTVTLTQTLPGPSETQTGPHKAPSLDPAGLIGTWHTRSTQGTTQNDMLLIIKPNLEWSLSSMMQFDGVLNAEGGLWLLERANTFKGLGWKGTYRKKTANSFASTGSVQATWTRLAPDENPKRIPTELWRLRRDATSVPVFQIKTVDPDLVGQWEGGGTYAGGSAAFVWAIKPSAATDLLIVESLRGTVKTKDGLPQLQPKKKKKGQRVSVVAIYDHGFTTTDGKTNLRWSKLLPESTEDRQL
;
A
#
# COMPACT_ATOMS: atom_id res chain seq x y z
N MET A 1 -23.19 23.82 -4.83
CA MET A 1 -22.38 24.78 -4.02
C MET A 1 -22.33 24.34 -2.56
N ALA A 2 -23.47 23.96 -1.97
CA ALA A 2 -23.54 23.40 -0.61
C ALA A 2 -22.64 22.16 -0.43
N GLU A 3 -22.56 21.32 -1.46
CA GLU A 3 -21.76 20.10 -1.50
C GLU A 3 -20.26 20.40 -1.48
N ALA A 4 -19.82 21.45 -2.18
CA ALA A 4 -18.43 21.90 -2.17
C ALA A 4 -18.04 22.50 -0.82
N GLN A 5 -18.95 23.26 -0.19
CA GLN A 5 -18.78 23.75 1.18
C GLN A 5 -18.66 22.61 2.18
N GLN A 6 -19.50 21.59 2.07
CA GLN A 6 -19.42 20.40 2.91
C GLN A 6 -18.11 19.63 2.69
N ALA A 7 -17.66 19.48 1.44
CA ALA A 7 -16.42 18.78 1.11
C ALA A 7 -15.17 19.49 1.65
N LEU A 8 -15.16 20.83 1.67
CA LEU A 8 -14.04 21.61 2.20
C LEU A 8 -14.14 21.87 3.71
N GLY A 9 -15.33 21.77 4.30
CA GLY A 9 -15.59 22.07 5.71
C GLY A 9 -15.61 23.57 6.03
N GLU A 10 -15.75 24.43 5.01
CA GLU A 10 -15.78 25.88 5.15
C GLU A 10 -16.57 26.56 4.01
N PRO A 11 -17.04 27.81 4.20
CA PRO A 11 -17.76 28.54 3.16
C PRO A 11 -16.94 28.69 1.87
N VAL A 12 -17.58 28.47 0.73
CA VAL A 12 -16.96 28.56 -0.60
C VAL A 12 -17.49 29.77 -1.38
N GLN A 13 -16.68 30.25 -2.30
CA GLN A 13 -17.10 31.17 -3.34
C GLN A 13 -17.94 30.42 -4.39
N GLU A 14 -18.76 31.15 -5.14
CA GLU A 14 -19.48 30.57 -6.27
C GLU A 14 -18.50 29.96 -7.28
N GLY A 15 -18.91 28.84 -7.89
CA GLY A 15 -18.07 28.12 -8.83
C GLY A 15 -17.73 28.98 -10.02
N THR A 16 -16.45 29.03 -10.38
CA THR A 16 -15.98 29.74 -11.57
C THR A 16 -15.53 28.72 -12.61
N LEU A 17 -15.97 28.91 -13.86
CA LEU A 17 -15.45 28.12 -14.97
C LEU A 17 -14.03 28.61 -15.29
N SER A 18 -13.03 27.75 -15.11
CA SER A 18 -11.66 28.06 -15.54
C SER A 18 -11.48 27.85 -17.04
N ASP A 19 -12.28 26.94 -17.60
CA ASP A 19 -12.39 26.61 -19.02
C ASP A 19 -13.78 25.96 -19.27
N PRO A 20 -14.17 25.65 -20.53
CA PRO A 20 -15.49 25.09 -20.83
C PRO A 20 -15.78 23.73 -20.15
N THR A 21 -14.74 23.06 -19.67
CA THR A 21 -14.80 21.69 -19.12
C THR A 21 -14.48 21.61 -17.63
N THR A 22 -14.01 22.71 -17.02
CA THR A 22 -13.53 22.72 -15.64
C THR A 22 -14.22 23.81 -14.82
N CYS A 23 -14.85 23.38 -13.73
CA CYS A 23 -15.43 24.26 -12.72
C CYS A 23 -14.61 24.21 -11.43
N LEU A 24 -14.25 25.38 -10.90
CA LEU A 24 -13.42 25.56 -9.72
C LEU A 24 -14.20 26.32 -8.63
N PHE A 25 -14.27 25.72 -7.44
CA PHE A 25 -14.76 26.35 -6.21
C PHE A 25 -13.59 26.60 -5.27
N LYS A 26 -13.47 27.82 -4.76
CA LYS A 26 -12.44 28.20 -3.78
C LYS A 26 -13.05 28.46 -2.42
N ALA A 27 -12.39 28.04 -1.36
CA ALA A 27 -12.77 28.45 -0.02
C ALA A 27 -12.58 29.95 0.18
N GLN A 28 -13.47 30.58 0.97
CA GLN A 28 -13.43 32.02 1.23
C GLN A 28 -12.27 32.43 2.15
N ARG A 29 -11.85 31.56 3.07
CA ARG A 29 -10.85 31.88 4.10
C ARG A 29 -9.45 31.33 3.78
N HIS A 30 -9.36 30.22 3.04
CA HIS A 30 -8.10 29.56 2.72
C HIS A 30 -8.01 29.31 1.22
N ALA A 31 -7.28 30.16 0.49
CA ALA A 31 -7.24 30.10 -0.98
C ALA A 31 -6.71 28.77 -1.54
N ASP A 32 -5.92 28.02 -0.75
CA ASP A 32 -5.37 26.72 -1.12
C ASP A 32 -6.39 25.56 -1.01
N ASN A 33 -7.52 25.78 -0.30
CA ASN A 33 -8.59 24.79 -0.19
C ASN A 33 -9.56 24.96 -1.36
N THR A 34 -9.61 23.96 -2.23
CA THR A 34 -10.34 24.03 -3.50
C THR A 34 -11.05 22.73 -3.85
N VAL A 35 -12.15 22.88 -4.59
CA VAL A 35 -12.85 21.79 -5.26
C VAL A 35 -12.81 22.05 -6.76
N THR A 36 -12.36 21.06 -7.53
CA THR A 36 -12.34 21.13 -8.99
C THR A 36 -13.18 20.00 -9.56
N VAL A 37 -14.10 20.32 -10.46
CA VAL A 37 -14.87 19.34 -11.24
C VAL A 37 -14.49 19.51 -12.70
N GLN A 38 -13.94 18.45 -13.29
CA GLN A 38 -13.49 18.43 -14.68
C GLN A 38 -14.30 17.41 -15.46
N LEU A 39 -14.78 17.81 -16.64
CA LEU A 39 -15.50 16.98 -17.59
C LEU A 39 -14.68 16.86 -18.87
N ASP A 40 -14.11 15.69 -19.12
CA ASP A 40 -13.36 15.41 -20.34
C ASP A 40 -14.24 14.62 -21.32
N GLU A 41 -14.80 15.32 -22.32
CA GLU A 41 -15.74 14.78 -23.32
C GLU A 41 -15.07 14.16 -24.56
N LEU A 42 -13.77 13.83 -24.51
CA LEU A 42 -13.07 13.28 -25.67
C LEU A 42 -13.53 11.86 -26.04
N VAL A 43 -14.41 11.76 -27.04
CA VAL A 43 -14.93 10.49 -27.56
C VAL A 43 -13.80 9.67 -28.20
N GLY A 44 -13.38 8.58 -27.55
CA GLY A 44 -12.40 7.67 -28.12
C GLY A 44 -12.15 6.40 -27.31
N LYS A 45 -11.87 5.29 -28.03
CA LYS A 45 -11.47 4.00 -27.42
C LYS A 45 -10.27 4.15 -26.48
N ASP A 46 -9.39 5.10 -26.77
CA ASP A 46 -8.19 5.37 -25.98
C ASP A 46 -8.49 5.91 -24.57
N GLN A 47 -9.58 6.68 -24.41
CA GLN A 47 -9.96 7.26 -23.12
C GLN A 47 -10.55 6.19 -22.19
N ARG A 48 -11.38 5.29 -22.71
CA ARG A 48 -11.87 4.11 -21.97
C ARG A 48 -10.74 3.14 -21.62
N VAL A 49 -9.75 2.99 -22.50
CA VAL A 49 -8.54 2.21 -22.21
C VAL A 49 -7.70 2.87 -21.12
N TRP A 50 -7.48 4.20 -21.20
CA TRP A 50 -6.78 4.96 -20.18
C TRP A 50 -7.51 4.91 -18.83
N PHE A 51 -8.82 5.11 -18.82
CA PHE A 51 -9.66 5.05 -17.63
C PHE A 51 -9.56 3.69 -16.97
N ASN A 52 -9.69 2.61 -17.75
CA ASN A 52 -9.51 1.26 -17.23
C ASN A 52 -8.08 1.03 -16.72
N LYS A 53 -7.05 1.51 -17.43
CA LYS A 53 -5.65 1.41 -17.00
C LYS A 53 -5.41 2.12 -15.68
N THR A 54 -5.93 3.34 -15.50
CA THR A 54 -5.74 4.15 -14.30
C THR A 54 -6.60 3.64 -13.14
N ARG A 55 -7.85 3.23 -13.41
CA ARG A 55 -8.74 2.58 -12.43
C ARG A 55 -8.13 1.33 -11.82
N LEU A 56 -7.40 0.56 -12.63
CA LEU A 56 -6.69 -0.65 -12.23
C LEU A 56 -5.28 -0.36 -11.71
N GLY A 57 -4.89 0.91 -11.62
CA GLY A 57 -3.63 1.37 -11.06
C GLY A 57 -3.56 1.14 -9.55
N ARG A 58 -2.34 0.97 -9.03
CA ARG A 58 -2.09 0.61 -7.63
C ARG A 58 -2.55 1.66 -6.61
N ASP A 59 -2.53 2.94 -6.98
CA ASP A 59 -2.91 4.05 -6.11
C ASP A 59 -4.42 4.34 -6.17
N SER A 60 -5.15 3.56 -6.99
CA SER A 60 -6.59 3.70 -7.22
C SER A 60 -7.39 2.81 -6.27
N ARG A 61 -8.33 3.41 -5.55
CA ARG A 61 -9.35 2.74 -4.74
C ARG A 61 -10.65 2.71 -5.54
N LEU A 62 -11.20 1.53 -5.81
CA LEU A 62 -12.45 1.40 -6.55
C LEU A 62 -13.63 1.93 -5.72
N ILE A 63 -14.49 2.73 -6.34
CA ILE A 63 -15.70 3.26 -5.70
C ILE A 63 -16.91 2.61 -6.38
N PRO A 64 -17.69 1.79 -5.66
CA PRO A 64 -18.86 1.13 -6.22
C PRO A 64 -20.01 2.12 -6.44
N GLY A 65 -20.86 1.83 -7.42
CA GLY A 65 -22.14 2.53 -7.60
C GLY A 65 -22.08 3.92 -8.22
N LEU A 66 -20.99 4.27 -8.91
CA LEU A 66 -20.83 5.54 -9.64
C LEU A 66 -20.59 5.28 -11.13
N GLY A 67 -21.56 5.61 -11.98
CA GLY A 67 -21.44 5.52 -13.44
C GLY A 67 -21.12 4.11 -13.95
N ASP A 68 -20.35 4.03 -15.05
CA ASP A 68 -19.82 2.78 -15.61
C ASP A 68 -18.56 2.27 -14.86
N GLY A 69 -18.34 2.82 -13.66
CA GLY A 69 -17.22 2.56 -12.78
C GLY A 69 -16.55 3.86 -12.33
N ALA A 70 -15.93 3.80 -11.15
CA ALA A 70 -15.22 4.91 -10.55
C ALA A 70 -14.00 4.44 -9.77
N PHE A 71 -13.02 5.32 -9.64
CA PHE A 71 -11.88 5.13 -8.75
C PHE A 71 -11.42 6.43 -8.12
N ARG A 72 -10.81 6.32 -6.95
CA ARG A 72 -10.24 7.41 -6.17
C ARG A 72 -8.74 7.23 -6.01
N ILE A 73 -7.96 8.30 -6.17
CA ILE A 73 -6.53 8.35 -5.88
C ILE A 73 -6.32 9.40 -4.80
N ASP A 74 -5.68 8.98 -3.71
CA ASP A 74 -5.30 9.84 -2.60
C ASP A 74 -3.83 10.26 -2.81
N SER A 75 -3.61 11.32 -3.60
CA SER A 75 -2.27 11.76 -4.05
C SER A 75 -1.42 12.34 -2.91
N SER A 76 -2.04 12.90 -1.88
CA SER A 76 -1.39 13.40 -0.67
C SER A 76 -2.39 13.39 0.50
N PRO A 77 -1.95 13.62 1.75
CA PRO A 77 -2.87 13.78 2.88
C PRO A 77 -3.88 14.93 2.71
N THR A 78 -3.59 15.87 1.81
CA THR A 78 -4.38 17.09 1.59
C THR A 78 -5.06 17.14 0.23
N VAL A 79 -4.86 16.15 -0.64
CA VAL A 79 -5.46 16.09 -1.98
C VAL A 79 -5.98 14.70 -2.29
N SER A 80 -7.28 14.60 -2.59
CA SER A 80 -7.92 13.38 -3.07
C SER A 80 -8.67 13.68 -4.37
N ARG A 81 -8.59 12.73 -5.32
CA ARG A 81 -9.20 12.83 -6.63
C ARG A 81 -10.03 11.59 -6.92
N LEU A 82 -11.25 11.75 -7.40
CA LEU A 82 -12.11 10.67 -7.85
C LEU A 82 -12.47 10.87 -9.32
N THR A 83 -12.25 9.86 -10.14
CA THR A 83 -12.66 9.85 -11.55
C THR A 83 -13.69 8.75 -11.77
N PHE A 84 -14.80 9.09 -12.40
CA PHE A 84 -15.82 8.15 -12.82
C PHE A 84 -16.16 8.32 -14.30
N MET A 85 -16.60 7.24 -14.92
CA MET A 85 -16.97 7.24 -16.33
C MET A 85 -18.49 7.32 -16.43
N GLN A 86 -18.98 8.28 -17.21
CA GLN A 86 -20.39 8.47 -17.48
C GLN A 86 -20.62 8.31 -18.99
N LYS A 87 -21.18 7.17 -19.39
CA LYS A 87 -21.24 6.72 -20.80
C LYS A 87 -19.84 6.64 -21.40
N ASP A 88 -19.42 7.66 -22.14
CA ASP A 88 -18.10 7.79 -22.77
C ASP A 88 -17.35 9.06 -22.36
N ALA A 89 -17.86 9.82 -21.38
CA ALA A 89 -17.18 10.98 -20.82
C ALA A 89 -16.54 10.65 -19.48
N LEU A 90 -15.40 11.28 -19.19
CA LEU A 90 -14.75 11.18 -17.88
C LEU A 90 -15.06 12.39 -17.03
N VAL A 91 -15.57 12.14 -15.83
CA VAL A 91 -15.78 13.16 -14.81
C VAL A 91 -14.77 12.97 -13.71
N THR A 92 -13.97 14.00 -13.43
CA THR A 92 -12.96 14.00 -12.39
C THR A 92 -13.27 15.07 -11.35
N VAL A 93 -13.42 14.66 -10.10
CA VAL A 93 -13.62 15.54 -8.95
C VAL A 93 -12.35 15.53 -8.11
N ILE A 94 -11.78 16.70 -7.86
CA ILE A 94 -10.57 16.89 -7.05
C ILE A 94 -10.95 17.74 -5.84
N VAL A 95 -10.58 17.29 -4.65
CA VAL A 95 -10.71 18.04 -3.41
C VAL A 95 -9.32 18.23 -2.81
N ALA A 96 -8.89 19.48 -2.71
CA ALA A 96 -7.71 19.88 -1.96
C ALA A 96 -8.14 20.58 -0.68
N SER A 97 -7.82 20.02 0.48
CA SER A 97 -8.12 20.64 1.77
C SER A 97 -7.09 20.27 2.83
N THR A 98 -6.66 21.27 3.58
CA THR A 98 -5.82 21.11 4.79
C THR A 98 -6.65 20.96 6.07
N LYS A 99 -7.98 21.16 5.98
CA LYS A 99 -8.91 21.14 7.13
C LYS A 99 -9.60 19.80 7.28
N GLN A 100 -9.83 19.08 6.18
CA GLN A 100 -10.56 17.81 6.24
C GLN A 100 -9.67 16.64 6.66
N LYS A 101 -10.11 15.93 7.71
CA LYS A 101 -9.45 14.70 8.19
C LYS A 101 -9.83 13.48 7.33
N HIS A 102 -11.00 13.49 6.71
CA HIS A 102 -11.56 12.37 5.94
C HIS A 102 -11.74 12.72 4.45
N LEU A 103 -10.69 13.29 3.84
CA LEU A 103 -10.73 13.83 2.48
C LEU A 103 -11.24 12.82 1.42
N GLY A 104 -10.88 11.55 1.59
CA GLY A 104 -11.32 10.47 0.69
C GLY A 104 -12.84 10.22 0.74
N GLU A 105 -13.46 10.36 1.90
CA GLU A 105 -14.92 10.24 2.05
C GLU A 105 -15.62 11.49 1.49
N SER A 106 -15.06 12.67 1.79
CA SER A 106 -15.57 13.95 1.29
C SER A 106 -15.61 14.00 -0.25
N VAL A 107 -14.54 13.58 -0.94
CA VAL A 107 -14.54 13.52 -2.41
C VAL A 107 -15.52 12.47 -2.95
N THR A 108 -15.74 11.37 -2.22
CA THR A 108 -16.68 10.32 -2.63
C THR A 108 -18.11 10.81 -2.58
N LEU A 109 -18.53 11.42 -1.45
CA LEU A 109 -19.86 12.01 -1.30
C LEU A 109 -20.12 13.12 -2.32
N LEU A 110 -19.14 14.02 -2.51
CA LEU A 110 -19.23 15.06 -3.52
C LEU A 110 -19.37 14.45 -4.93
N SER A 111 -18.63 13.37 -5.23
CA SER A 111 -18.73 12.70 -6.53
C SER A 111 -20.09 12.03 -6.76
N HIS A 112 -20.78 11.56 -5.72
CA HIS A 112 -22.17 11.10 -5.82
C HIS A 112 -23.13 12.24 -6.17
N ALA A 113 -22.95 13.41 -5.55
CA ALA A 113 -23.75 14.59 -5.89
C ALA A 113 -23.49 15.05 -7.34
N VAL A 114 -22.21 15.10 -7.75
CA VAL A 114 -21.80 15.43 -9.12
C VAL A 114 -22.37 14.40 -10.11
N ALA A 115 -22.27 13.10 -9.82
CA ALA A 115 -22.85 12.03 -10.63
C ALA A 115 -24.37 12.20 -10.82
N THR A 116 -25.08 12.63 -9.77
CA THR A 116 -26.53 12.92 -9.84
C THR A 116 -26.82 14.09 -10.78
N HIS A 117 -26.02 15.16 -10.70
CA HIS A 117 -26.15 16.32 -11.59
C HIS A 117 -25.86 16.00 -13.07
N TYR A 118 -24.94 15.06 -13.36
CA TYR A 118 -24.63 14.61 -14.72
C TYR A 118 -25.45 13.39 -15.19
N GLY A 119 -26.49 12.99 -14.42
CA GLY A 119 -27.40 11.90 -14.79
C GLY A 119 -26.75 10.51 -14.85
N ALA A 120 -25.73 10.27 -14.03
CA ALA A 120 -25.06 8.98 -13.94
C ALA A 120 -25.87 7.96 -13.12
N PRO A 121 -25.95 6.68 -13.56
CA PRO A 121 -26.64 5.66 -12.80
C PRO A 121 -25.92 5.45 -11.46
N LEU A 122 -26.67 5.62 -10.37
CA LEU A 122 -26.25 5.26 -9.03
C LEU A 122 -26.78 3.87 -8.72
N ALA A 123 -25.92 2.85 -8.63
CA ALA A 123 -26.35 1.53 -8.22
C ALA A 123 -26.60 1.52 -6.71
N THR A 124 -27.84 1.33 -6.30
CA THR A 124 -28.23 1.19 -4.89
C THR A 124 -27.64 -0.12 -4.36
N THR A 125 -26.72 -0.03 -3.41
CA THR A 125 -26.25 -1.17 -2.63
C THR A 125 -27.44 -1.88 -2.00
N LEU A 126 -27.55 -3.20 -2.19
CA LEU A 126 -28.54 -4.05 -1.52
C LEU A 126 -28.50 -3.80 0.01
N PRO A 127 -29.66 -3.64 0.67
CA PRO A 127 -29.70 -3.35 2.10
C PRO A 127 -29.27 -4.59 2.91
N PRO A 128 -28.55 -4.42 4.03
CA PRO A 128 -28.46 -5.47 5.04
C PRO A 128 -29.85 -5.71 5.63
N THR A 129 -30.17 -6.98 5.80
CA THR A 129 -31.44 -7.49 6.34
C THR A 129 -31.80 -6.81 7.66
N ALA A 130 -33.08 -6.46 7.77
CA ALA A 130 -33.68 -5.72 8.86
C ALA A 130 -33.50 -6.39 10.24
N SER A 131 -33.30 -5.55 11.26
CA SER A 131 -33.84 -5.76 12.59
C SER A 131 -34.39 -4.42 13.10
N ASN A 132 -35.72 -4.38 13.12
CA ASN A 132 -36.63 -3.46 13.83
C ASN A 132 -36.10 -3.10 15.24
N SER A 133 -36.35 -1.97 15.88
CA SER A 133 -37.33 -0.86 15.73
C SER A 133 -37.01 0.16 16.84
N ASN A 134 -36.80 1.46 16.54
CA ASN A 134 -37.74 2.59 16.72
C ASN A 134 -37.42 3.55 17.90
N PRO A 135 -37.91 4.80 17.85
CA PRO A 135 -37.11 6.01 18.13
C PRO A 135 -37.68 6.91 19.24
N GLY A 136 -36.98 8.02 19.52
CA GLY A 136 -37.47 9.22 20.23
C GLY A 136 -36.28 10.14 20.50
N GLU A 137 -36.10 11.22 19.74
CA GLU A 137 -36.71 12.57 19.89
C GLU A 137 -35.93 13.51 20.83
N GLU A 138 -35.48 14.61 20.21
CA GLU A 138 -35.39 16.00 20.70
C GLU A 138 -34.38 16.43 21.77
N GLY A 139 -33.84 17.66 21.57
CA GLY A 139 -33.75 18.61 22.68
C GLY A 139 -32.41 19.25 23.02
N SER A 140 -32.02 20.24 22.22
CA SER A 140 -31.18 21.44 22.48
C SER A 140 -30.68 21.82 23.91
N ALA A 141 -29.44 22.33 23.91
CA ALA A 141 -28.92 23.54 24.59
C ALA A 141 -28.30 23.53 26.02
N HIS A 142 -26.99 23.87 26.02
CA HIS A 142 -26.24 24.84 26.86
C HIS A 142 -26.23 24.77 28.41
N LEU A 143 -25.02 24.69 29.02
CA LEU A 143 -24.29 25.81 29.67
C LEU A 143 -23.02 25.35 30.45
N VAL A 144 -21.85 25.88 30.04
CA VAL A 144 -20.82 26.61 30.83
C VAL A 144 -20.35 26.02 32.18
N SER A 145 -19.05 25.76 32.42
CA SER A 145 -18.05 26.66 33.06
C SER A 145 -16.69 25.93 33.16
N ARG A 146 -15.57 26.41 32.59
CA ARG A 146 -14.48 27.30 33.13
C ARG A 146 -13.36 26.57 33.93
N PRO A 147 -12.13 27.15 34.08
CA PRO A 147 -10.87 26.50 33.72
C PRO A 147 -9.85 26.45 34.89
N THR A 148 -8.67 25.89 34.66
CA THR A 148 -7.49 26.14 35.52
C THR A 148 -6.28 26.57 34.71
N THR A 149 -5.54 27.49 35.30
CA THR A 149 -4.48 28.36 34.77
C THR A 149 -3.10 27.89 35.29
N VAL A 150 -2.03 28.61 34.89
CA VAL A 150 -0.72 28.82 35.56
C VAL A 150 0.42 27.97 34.89
N THR A 151 1.54 28.49 34.36
CA THR A 151 2.20 29.82 34.32
C THR A 151 3.17 29.91 33.12
N LEU A 152 3.41 31.13 32.63
CA LEU A 152 4.62 31.50 31.88
C LEU A 152 5.86 31.52 32.81
N THR A 153 7.02 31.15 32.29
CA THR A 153 8.31 31.60 32.84
C THR A 153 9.22 32.08 31.72
N GLN A 154 9.80 33.26 31.96
CA GLN A 154 10.55 34.13 31.06
C GLN A 154 11.94 33.57 30.71
N THR A 155 12.44 33.91 29.52
CA THR A 155 13.85 33.73 29.12
C THR A 155 14.48 35.11 28.86
N LEU A 156 15.58 35.41 29.55
CA LEU A 156 16.52 36.51 29.26
C LEU A 156 17.93 35.90 28.99
N PRO A 157 18.91 36.61 28.39
CA PRO A 157 19.74 36.09 27.30
C PRO A 157 21.26 35.99 27.58
N GLY A 158 21.94 35.14 26.80
CA GLY A 158 23.39 35.15 26.48
C GLY A 158 24.34 34.60 27.56
N PRO A 159 25.50 33.99 27.20
CA PRO A 159 26.38 34.43 26.12
C PRO A 159 26.87 33.35 25.12
N SER A 160 27.41 33.84 24.02
CA SER A 160 27.99 33.17 22.86
C SER A 160 29.18 32.27 23.17
N GLU A 161 29.31 31.12 22.49
CA GLU A 161 30.62 30.55 22.13
C GLU A 161 30.54 29.62 20.90
N THR A 162 31.26 30.05 19.86
CA THR A 162 32.00 29.28 18.83
C THR A 162 31.27 28.26 17.93
N GLN A 163 30.93 28.72 16.72
CA GLN A 163 30.81 27.87 15.52
C GLN A 163 32.10 27.09 15.29
N THR A 164 32.04 25.77 15.43
CA THR A 164 33.03 24.84 14.88
C THR A 164 32.57 24.43 13.48
N GLY A 165 33.50 24.48 12.52
CA GLY A 165 33.29 24.11 11.12
C GLY A 165 32.90 22.63 10.92
N PRO A 166 32.84 22.14 9.67
CA PRO A 166 32.27 20.83 9.36
C PRO A 166 33.09 19.71 10.03
N HIS A 167 32.55 19.16 11.12
CA HIS A 167 33.11 17.99 11.77
C HIS A 167 33.00 16.80 10.81
N LYS A 168 34.13 16.15 10.54
CA LYS A 168 34.21 14.80 9.98
C LYS A 168 33.17 13.93 10.69
N ALA A 169 32.27 13.30 9.92
CA ALA A 169 31.25 12.41 10.47
C ALA A 169 31.91 11.42 11.44
N PRO A 170 31.36 11.23 12.66
CA PRO A 170 31.93 10.30 13.62
C PRO A 170 31.93 8.90 13.01
N SER A 171 32.96 8.11 13.33
CA SER A 171 32.98 6.68 13.01
C SER A 171 31.63 6.08 13.41
N LEU A 172 30.89 5.56 12.43
CA LEU A 172 29.57 4.99 12.66
C LEU A 172 29.73 3.73 13.50
N ASP A 173 29.39 3.81 14.79
CA ASP A 173 29.43 2.66 15.71
C ASP A 173 28.42 1.59 15.24
N PRO A 174 28.87 0.36 14.94
CA PRO A 174 27.99 -0.74 14.56
C PRO A 174 26.92 -1.07 15.60
N ALA A 175 27.11 -0.72 16.89
CA ALA A 175 26.12 -0.95 17.93
C ALA A 175 24.79 -0.21 17.66
N GLY A 176 24.85 0.96 17.03
CA GLY A 176 23.66 1.73 16.63
C GLY A 176 22.79 1.03 15.56
N LEU A 177 23.29 -0.04 14.94
CA LEU A 177 22.57 -0.82 13.95
C LEU A 177 21.77 -1.98 14.55
N ILE A 178 21.94 -2.30 15.83
CA ILE A 178 21.23 -3.40 16.48
C ILE A 178 19.73 -3.10 16.49
N GLY A 179 18.93 -4.06 16.01
CA GLY A 179 17.48 -3.93 15.95
C GLY A 179 16.84 -4.61 14.75
N THR A 180 15.53 -4.40 14.64
CA THR A 180 14.70 -4.84 13.52
C THR A 180 14.36 -3.64 12.66
N TRP A 181 14.60 -3.76 11.36
CA TRP A 181 14.53 -2.67 10.41
C TRP A 181 13.72 -3.08 9.20
N HIS A 182 12.94 -2.14 8.69
CA HIS A 182 12.13 -2.32 7.48
C HIS A 182 12.54 -1.31 6.42
N THR A 183 12.51 -1.77 5.17
CA THR A 183 12.47 -0.87 4.03
C THR A 183 11.54 -1.42 2.98
N ARG A 184 11.08 -0.53 2.11
CA ARG A 184 10.25 -0.86 0.96
C ARG A 184 10.92 -0.34 -0.30
N SER A 185 11.07 -1.21 -1.28
CA SER A 185 11.49 -0.85 -2.62
C SER A 185 10.43 -1.27 -3.62
N THR A 186 10.29 -0.50 -4.69
CA THR A 186 9.39 -0.80 -5.80
C THR A 186 10.21 -0.87 -7.07
N GLN A 187 10.18 -2.01 -7.75
CA GLN A 187 10.80 -2.19 -9.05
C GLN A 187 9.70 -2.49 -10.09
N GLY A 188 9.40 -1.49 -10.93
CA GLY A 188 8.24 -1.53 -11.80
C GLY A 188 6.95 -1.66 -10.98
N THR A 189 6.13 -2.66 -11.30
CA THR A 189 4.89 -2.97 -10.56
C THR A 189 5.11 -3.88 -9.35
N THR A 190 6.32 -4.39 -9.16
CA THR A 190 6.63 -5.34 -8.07
C THR A 190 7.03 -4.57 -6.82
N GLN A 191 6.28 -4.79 -5.74
CA GLN A 191 6.67 -4.33 -4.41
C GLN A 191 7.61 -5.37 -3.78
N ASN A 192 8.65 -4.88 -3.13
CA ASN A 192 9.59 -5.69 -2.38
C ASN A 192 9.73 -5.10 -0.97
N ASP A 193 9.14 -5.76 0.03
CA ASP A 193 9.32 -5.41 1.43
C ASP A 193 10.51 -6.19 1.99
N MET A 194 11.39 -5.50 2.70
CA MET A 194 12.60 -6.08 3.24
C MET A 194 12.64 -5.90 4.75
N LEU A 195 12.98 -6.97 5.45
CA LEU A 195 13.17 -7.03 6.89
C LEU A 195 14.63 -7.36 7.18
N LEU A 196 15.34 -6.44 7.81
CA LEU A 196 16.69 -6.66 8.30
C LEU A 196 16.68 -6.75 9.82
N ILE A 197 17.18 -7.85 10.36
CA ILE A 197 17.37 -8.05 11.80
C ILE A 197 18.87 -8.09 12.06
N ILE A 198 19.38 -7.19 12.89
CA ILE A 198 20.77 -7.16 13.35
C ILE A 198 20.77 -7.46 14.84
N LYS A 199 21.42 -8.56 15.22
CA LYS A 199 21.50 -9.05 16.60
C LYS A 199 22.62 -8.35 17.38
N PRO A 200 22.62 -8.44 18.72
CA PRO A 200 23.70 -7.89 19.55
C PRO A 200 25.10 -8.43 19.22
N ASN A 201 25.19 -9.67 18.72
CA ASN A 201 26.45 -10.27 18.27
C ASN A 201 26.87 -9.82 16.85
N LEU A 202 26.21 -8.82 16.28
CA LEU A 202 26.42 -8.30 14.92
C LEU A 202 26.22 -9.32 13.80
N GLU A 203 25.55 -10.45 14.08
CA GLU A 203 24.98 -11.28 13.03
C GLU A 203 23.70 -10.63 12.52
N TRP A 204 23.48 -10.71 11.21
CA TRP A 204 22.28 -10.18 10.59
C TRP A 204 21.58 -11.20 9.72
N SER A 205 20.27 -11.04 9.59
CA SER A 205 19.43 -11.71 8.61
C SER A 205 18.60 -10.69 7.84
N LEU A 206 18.62 -10.80 6.52
CA LEU A 206 17.80 -10.01 5.60
C LEU A 206 16.78 -10.94 4.96
N SER A 207 15.49 -10.65 5.12
CA SER A 207 14.42 -11.32 4.39
C SER A 207 13.78 -10.33 3.42
N SER A 208 13.67 -10.72 2.15
CA SER A 208 13.08 -9.92 1.08
C SER A 208 11.83 -10.63 0.59
N MET A 209 10.67 -9.99 0.71
CA MET A 209 9.39 -10.52 0.27
C MET A 209 8.93 -9.81 -0.99
N MET A 210 8.87 -10.58 -2.07
CA MET A 210 8.24 -10.20 -3.32
C MET A 210 6.80 -10.72 -3.34
N GLN A 211 5.85 -9.83 -3.61
CA GLN A 211 4.43 -10.18 -3.80
C GLN A 211 4.09 -10.22 -5.29
N PHE A 212 3.46 -11.30 -5.74
CA PHE A 212 3.06 -11.52 -7.12
C PHE A 212 1.55 -11.81 -7.19
N ASP A 213 0.78 -10.77 -7.48
CA ASP A 213 -0.66 -10.81 -7.61
C ASP A 213 -1.09 -11.05 -9.08
N GLY A 214 -2.11 -11.89 -9.27
CA GLY A 214 -2.52 -12.29 -10.62
C GLY A 214 -3.69 -13.23 -10.73
N VAL A 215 -3.86 -13.77 -11.94
CA VAL A 215 -4.86 -14.79 -12.26
C VAL A 215 -4.14 -16.11 -12.52
N LEU A 216 -4.60 -17.17 -11.86
CA LEU A 216 -4.13 -18.53 -12.04
C LEU A 216 -5.07 -19.30 -12.96
N ASN A 217 -4.52 -19.89 -14.01
CA ASN A 217 -5.15 -21.02 -14.69
C ASN A 217 -4.43 -22.29 -14.25
N ALA A 218 -5.10 -23.21 -13.59
CA ALA A 218 -4.51 -24.45 -13.12
C ALA A 218 -5.47 -25.63 -13.34
N GLU A 219 -5.24 -26.40 -14.39
CA GLU A 219 -6.12 -27.49 -14.83
C GLU A 219 -5.29 -28.63 -15.44
N GLY A 220 -5.70 -29.87 -15.21
CA GLY A 220 -5.06 -31.03 -15.82
C GLY A 220 -3.57 -31.21 -15.48
N GLY A 221 -3.14 -30.73 -14.30
CA GLY A 221 -1.74 -30.80 -13.87
C GLY A 221 -0.82 -29.72 -14.46
N LEU A 222 -1.37 -28.74 -15.19
CA LEU A 222 -0.63 -27.58 -15.72
C LEU A 222 -1.07 -26.32 -15.00
N TRP A 223 -0.15 -25.40 -14.74
CA TRP A 223 -0.49 -24.08 -14.19
C TRP A 223 0.16 -22.95 -14.97
N LEU A 224 -0.56 -21.84 -15.06
CA LEU A 224 -0.15 -20.58 -15.66
C LEU A 224 -0.65 -19.43 -14.76
N LEU A 225 0.28 -18.64 -14.24
CA LEU A 225 0.05 -17.47 -13.43
C LEU A 225 0.36 -16.22 -14.25
N GLU A 226 -0.66 -15.42 -14.54
CA GLU A 226 -0.52 -14.15 -15.27
C GLU A 226 -0.64 -12.98 -14.29
N ARG A 227 0.27 -12.00 -14.34
CA ARG A 227 0.15 -10.82 -13.46
C ARG A 227 -1.14 -10.07 -13.74
N ALA A 228 -1.73 -9.57 -12.66
CA ALA A 228 -2.70 -8.50 -12.78
C ALA A 228 -2.03 -7.32 -13.51
N ASN A 229 -2.62 -6.85 -14.61
CA ASN A 229 -2.23 -5.65 -15.37
C ASN A 229 -0.99 -5.74 -16.29
N THR A 230 -0.52 -6.93 -16.70
CA THR A 230 0.42 -7.05 -17.84
C THR A 230 -0.25 -7.67 -19.06
N PHE A 231 -0.49 -6.86 -20.11
CA PHE A 231 -0.98 -7.33 -21.41
C PHE A 231 0.08 -8.08 -22.24
N LYS A 232 1.35 -8.10 -21.81
CA LYS A 232 2.45 -8.80 -22.51
C LYS A 232 2.98 -9.95 -21.65
N GLY A 233 2.52 -11.17 -21.94
CA GLY A 233 3.24 -12.48 -21.90
C GLY A 233 4.19 -12.86 -20.77
N LEU A 234 4.35 -12.07 -19.71
CA LEU A 234 5.23 -12.34 -18.57
C LEU A 234 4.46 -13.14 -17.52
N GLY A 235 4.00 -14.33 -17.94
CA GLY A 235 3.35 -15.30 -17.08
C GLY A 235 4.36 -16.31 -16.52
N TRP A 236 4.12 -16.76 -15.30
CA TRP A 236 4.84 -17.87 -14.70
C TRP A 236 4.08 -19.16 -15.00
N LYS A 237 4.78 -20.25 -15.26
CA LYS A 237 4.12 -21.48 -15.68
C LYS A 237 4.85 -22.72 -15.23
N GLY A 238 4.13 -23.83 -15.23
CA GLY A 238 4.72 -25.13 -14.98
C GLY A 238 3.70 -26.23 -14.86
N THR A 239 4.08 -27.27 -14.12
CA THR A 239 3.20 -28.40 -13.82
C THR A 239 2.96 -28.49 -12.32
N TYR A 240 1.87 -29.12 -11.92
CA TYR A 240 1.63 -29.51 -10.54
C TYR A 240 1.16 -30.95 -10.48
N ARG A 241 1.47 -31.61 -9.36
CA ARG A 241 0.99 -32.96 -9.05
C ARG A 241 0.50 -32.99 -7.62
N LYS A 242 -0.80 -33.29 -7.45
CA LYS A 242 -1.39 -33.55 -6.14
C LYS A 242 -0.71 -34.77 -5.51
N LYS A 243 -0.36 -34.67 -4.22
CA LYS A 243 0.18 -35.78 -3.44
C LYS A 243 -0.87 -36.29 -2.45
N THR A 244 -1.51 -35.37 -1.73
CA THR A 244 -2.59 -35.65 -0.78
C THR A 244 -3.62 -34.51 -0.82
N ALA A 245 -4.67 -34.57 -0.01
CA ALA A 245 -5.61 -33.44 0.15
C ALA A 245 -4.93 -32.16 0.66
N ASN A 246 -3.86 -32.30 1.45
CA ASN A 246 -3.16 -31.19 2.10
C ASN A 246 -1.75 -30.96 1.54
N SER A 247 -1.40 -31.57 0.41
CA SER A 247 -0.11 -31.35 -0.22
C SER A 247 -0.11 -31.57 -1.73
N PHE A 248 0.66 -30.72 -2.43
CA PHE A 248 0.98 -30.90 -3.84
C PHE A 248 2.44 -30.51 -4.10
N ALA A 249 2.96 -30.81 -5.28
CA ALA A 249 4.25 -30.33 -5.73
C ALA A 249 4.08 -29.58 -7.05
N SER A 250 4.86 -28.52 -7.26
CA SER A 250 4.92 -27.79 -8.54
C SER A 250 6.33 -27.85 -9.14
N THR A 251 6.41 -27.68 -10.45
CA THR A 251 7.65 -27.49 -11.21
C THR A 251 7.51 -26.30 -12.17
N GLY A 252 8.55 -25.97 -12.93
CA GLY A 252 8.55 -24.86 -13.88
C GLY A 252 9.12 -23.58 -13.25
N SER A 253 8.42 -22.45 -13.41
CA SER A 253 8.84 -21.16 -12.84
C SER A 253 8.99 -21.20 -11.32
N VAL A 254 8.20 -22.04 -10.64
CA VAL A 254 8.31 -22.31 -9.20
C VAL A 254 8.35 -23.81 -8.97
N GLN A 255 9.49 -24.29 -8.50
CA GLN A 255 9.68 -25.67 -8.09
C GLN A 255 9.63 -25.77 -6.58
N ALA A 256 8.55 -26.33 -6.04
CA ALA A 256 8.34 -26.41 -4.59
C ALA A 256 7.43 -27.58 -4.20
N THR A 257 7.55 -27.99 -2.95
CA THR A 257 6.54 -28.83 -2.28
C THR A 257 5.69 -27.96 -1.39
N TRP A 258 4.38 -28.11 -1.51
CA TRP A 258 3.37 -27.26 -0.88
C TRP A 258 2.61 -28.04 0.19
N THR A 259 2.39 -27.37 1.32
CA THR A 259 1.57 -27.86 2.43
C THR A 259 0.45 -26.86 2.66
N ARG A 260 -0.79 -27.35 2.82
CA ARG A 260 -1.94 -26.48 3.05
C ARG A 260 -1.82 -25.83 4.43
N LEU A 261 -2.05 -24.52 4.49
CA LEU A 261 -2.21 -23.77 5.73
C LEU A 261 -3.67 -23.80 6.15
N ALA A 262 -3.93 -23.97 7.44
CA ALA A 262 -5.28 -23.85 7.97
C ALA A 262 -5.78 -22.39 7.85
N PRO A 263 -7.11 -22.16 7.84
CA PRO A 263 -7.65 -20.81 7.99
C PRO A 263 -7.02 -20.13 9.21
N ASP A 264 -6.56 -18.90 9.03
CA ASP A 264 -5.89 -18.07 10.05
C ASP A 264 -4.51 -18.56 10.54
N GLU A 265 -3.98 -19.66 10.00
CA GLU A 265 -2.61 -20.10 10.30
C GLU A 265 -1.59 -19.18 9.63
N ASN A 266 -0.70 -18.59 10.44
CA ASN A 266 0.43 -17.83 9.92
C ASN A 266 1.50 -18.78 9.33
N PRO A 267 2.11 -18.42 8.18
CA PRO A 267 3.18 -19.21 7.59
C PRO A 267 4.39 -19.30 8.53
N LYS A 268 4.97 -20.50 8.64
CA LYS A 268 6.10 -20.80 9.55
C LYS A 268 7.46 -20.42 8.95
N ARG A 269 7.54 -20.33 7.63
CA ARG A 269 8.78 -20.08 6.86
C ARG A 269 8.97 -18.59 6.53
N ILE A 270 7.98 -17.75 6.82
CA ILE A 270 8.04 -16.29 6.63
C ILE A 270 8.08 -15.61 8.00
N PRO A 271 9.03 -14.69 8.25
CA PRO A 271 9.04 -13.91 9.48
C PRO A 271 7.71 -13.19 9.71
N THR A 272 7.18 -13.26 10.94
CA THR A 272 5.85 -12.72 11.26
C THR A 272 5.75 -11.23 11.00
N GLU A 273 6.81 -10.46 11.28
CA GLU A 273 6.88 -9.02 11.01
C GLU A 273 6.76 -8.75 9.52
N LEU A 274 7.43 -9.56 8.68
CA LEU A 274 7.36 -9.42 7.23
C LEU A 274 6.00 -9.86 6.69
N TRP A 275 5.42 -10.92 7.25
CA TRP A 275 4.06 -11.37 6.92
C TRP A 275 3.01 -10.31 7.22
N ARG A 276 3.13 -9.56 8.32
CA ARG A 276 2.22 -8.46 8.67
C ARG A 276 2.35 -7.24 7.75
N LEU A 277 3.49 -7.05 7.12
CA LEU A 277 3.73 -5.97 6.16
C LEU A 277 3.14 -6.25 4.77
N ARG A 278 2.66 -7.49 4.53
CA ARG A 278 2.02 -7.86 3.26
C ARG A 278 0.76 -7.01 3.06
N ARG A 279 0.44 -6.72 1.80
CA ARG A 279 -0.89 -6.21 1.47
C ARG A 279 -1.87 -7.36 1.37
N ASP A 280 -3.11 -7.13 1.76
CA ASP A 280 -4.19 -8.04 1.40
C ASP A 280 -4.27 -8.15 -0.13
N ALA A 281 -4.51 -9.38 -0.61
CA ALA A 281 -4.57 -9.66 -2.03
C ALA A 281 -5.64 -8.77 -2.71
N THR A 282 -5.20 -7.86 -3.57
CA THR A 282 -6.09 -7.00 -4.35
C THR A 282 -6.97 -7.88 -5.24
N SER A 283 -8.28 -7.68 -5.19
CA SER A 283 -9.24 -8.37 -6.06
C SER A 283 -8.86 -8.16 -7.53
N VAL A 284 -8.62 -9.24 -8.27
CA VAL A 284 -8.40 -9.15 -9.72
C VAL A 284 -9.76 -9.02 -10.42
N PRO A 285 -9.94 -8.08 -11.36
CA PRO A 285 -11.20 -7.93 -12.08
C PRO A 285 -11.55 -9.20 -12.89
N VAL A 286 -12.81 -9.60 -12.79
CA VAL A 286 -13.43 -10.90 -13.16
C VAL A 286 -13.41 -11.24 -14.67
N PHE A 287 -12.69 -10.48 -15.51
CA PHE A 287 -12.85 -10.55 -16.97
C PHE A 287 -12.11 -11.69 -17.68
N GLN A 288 -11.43 -12.59 -16.96
CA GLN A 288 -10.83 -13.80 -17.56
C GLN A 288 -11.33 -15.02 -16.80
N ILE A 289 -12.24 -15.78 -17.41
CA ILE A 289 -12.66 -17.09 -16.91
C ILE A 289 -11.46 -18.03 -17.06
N LYS A 290 -10.64 -18.14 -16.01
CA LYS A 290 -9.60 -19.17 -15.88
C LYS A 290 -10.12 -20.25 -14.95
N THR A 291 -9.72 -21.48 -15.20
CA THR A 291 -10.13 -22.63 -14.41
C THR A 291 -9.06 -22.94 -13.38
N VAL A 292 -9.47 -23.26 -12.15
CA VAL A 292 -8.58 -23.77 -11.11
C VAL A 292 -9.18 -25.06 -10.57
N ASP A 293 -8.40 -26.13 -10.58
CA ASP A 293 -8.74 -27.39 -9.93
C ASP A 293 -9.15 -27.11 -8.47
N PRO A 294 -10.35 -27.51 -8.02
CA PRO A 294 -10.87 -27.17 -6.69
C PRO A 294 -9.93 -27.56 -5.54
N ASP A 295 -9.15 -28.63 -5.74
CA ASP A 295 -8.16 -29.12 -4.79
C ASP A 295 -7.01 -28.16 -4.52
N LEU A 296 -6.70 -27.24 -5.44
CA LEU A 296 -5.67 -26.22 -5.29
C LEU A 296 -6.17 -24.96 -4.57
N VAL A 297 -7.48 -24.78 -4.44
CA VAL A 297 -8.06 -23.60 -3.77
C VAL A 297 -7.72 -23.62 -2.29
N GLY A 298 -7.09 -22.54 -1.80
CA GLY A 298 -6.67 -22.39 -0.41
C GLY A 298 -5.37 -21.62 -0.29
N GLN A 299 -4.80 -21.61 0.91
CA GLN A 299 -3.51 -21.02 1.18
C GLN A 299 -2.48 -22.12 1.41
N TRP A 300 -1.33 -21.97 0.76
CA TRP A 300 -0.29 -23.00 0.74
C TRP A 300 1.05 -22.40 1.14
N GLU A 301 1.81 -23.12 1.94
CA GLU A 301 3.19 -22.80 2.25
C GLU A 301 4.13 -23.81 1.58
N GLY A 302 5.21 -23.31 0.99
CA GLY A 302 6.20 -24.14 0.33
C GLY A 302 7.63 -23.67 0.52
N GLY A 303 8.57 -24.56 0.20
CA GLY A 303 9.98 -24.24 0.11
C GLY A 303 10.58 -24.89 -1.13
N GLY A 304 11.45 -24.17 -1.83
CA GLY A 304 12.01 -24.66 -3.08
C GLY A 304 12.84 -23.63 -3.82
N THR A 305 12.72 -23.60 -5.15
CA THR A 305 13.52 -22.76 -6.04
C THR A 305 12.68 -22.08 -7.12
N TYR A 306 13.13 -20.89 -7.52
CA TYR A 306 12.66 -20.15 -8.69
C TYR A 306 13.86 -19.52 -9.40
N ALA A 307 13.64 -18.70 -10.43
CA ALA A 307 14.72 -18.05 -11.18
C ALA A 307 15.73 -17.26 -10.31
N GLY A 308 15.32 -16.71 -9.16
CA GLY A 308 16.20 -15.99 -8.23
C GLY A 308 17.03 -16.89 -7.29
N GLY A 309 16.74 -18.18 -7.26
CA GLY A 309 17.40 -19.17 -6.40
C GLY A 309 16.42 -19.82 -5.42
N SER A 310 16.92 -20.20 -4.24
CA SER A 310 16.11 -20.84 -3.21
C SER A 310 15.30 -19.81 -2.42
N ALA A 311 14.02 -20.08 -2.22
CA ALA A 311 13.09 -19.22 -1.51
C ALA A 311 12.06 -20.04 -0.70
N ALA A 312 11.45 -19.36 0.26
CA ALA A 312 10.19 -19.79 0.86
C ALA A 312 9.03 -19.15 0.10
N PHE A 313 7.90 -19.85 0.03
CA PHE A 313 6.74 -19.43 -0.73
C PHE A 313 5.47 -19.50 0.11
N VAL A 314 4.58 -18.54 -0.11
CA VAL A 314 3.17 -18.66 0.28
C VAL A 314 2.31 -18.38 -0.93
N TRP A 315 1.38 -19.26 -1.24
CA TRP A 315 0.50 -19.12 -2.40
C TRP A 315 -0.95 -19.19 -1.96
N ALA A 316 -1.66 -18.07 -2.06
CA ALA A 316 -3.09 -17.97 -1.84
C ALA A 316 -3.82 -18.08 -3.18
N ILE A 317 -4.71 -19.06 -3.31
CA ILE A 317 -5.45 -19.35 -4.55
C ILE A 317 -6.95 -19.33 -4.21
N LYS A 318 -7.70 -18.41 -4.83
CA LYS A 318 -9.15 -18.28 -4.64
C LYS A 318 -9.92 -19.10 -5.68
N PRO A 319 -11.18 -19.49 -5.39
CA PRO A 319 -12.05 -20.15 -6.39
C PRO A 319 -12.23 -19.35 -7.68
N SER A 320 -12.15 -18.01 -7.58
CA SER A 320 -12.29 -17.09 -8.71
C SER A 320 -11.04 -16.98 -9.59
N ALA A 321 -10.08 -17.91 -9.48
CA ALA A 321 -8.75 -17.87 -10.09
C ALA A 321 -7.84 -16.70 -9.64
N ALA A 322 -8.34 -15.76 -8.84
CA ALA A 322 -7.52 -14.71 -8.25
C ALA A 322 -6.50 -15.33 -7.29
N THR A 323 -5.25 -14.88 -7.39
CA THR A 323 -4.17 -15.47 -6.62
C THR A 323 -3.11 -14.47 -6.22
N ASP A 324 -2.44 -14.78 -5.12
CA ASP A 324 -1.29 -14.05 -4.61
C ASP A 324 -0.18 -15.02 -4.23
N LEU A 325 0.96 -14.89 -4.90
CA LEU A 325 2.16 -15.67 -4.65
C LEU A 325 3.22 -14.79 -3.99
N LEU A 326 3.52 -15.06 -2.73
CA LEU A 326 4.62 -14.47 -1.99
C LEU A 326 5.88 -15.31 -2.13
N ILE A 327 7.00 -14.63 -2.36
CA ILE A 327 8.32 -15.22 -2.51
C ILE A 327 9.25 -14.53 -1.53
N VAL A 328 9.78 -15.31 -0.59
CA VAL A 328 10.65 -14.79 0.46
C VAL A 328 12.03 -15.38 0.30
N GLU A 329 12.98 -14.51 -0.06
CA GLU A 329 14.40 -14.84 -0.04
C GLU A 329 15.00 -14.42 1.30
N SER A 330 15.85 -15.28 1.87
CA SER A 330 16.57 -14.97 3.11
C SER A 330 18.08 -15.04 2.91
N LEU A 331 18.76 -13.99 3.34
CA LEU A 331 20.21 -13.89 3.42
C LEU A 331 20.64 -13.72 4.87
N ARG A 332 21.86 -14.18 5.17
CA ARG A 332 22.46 -14.03 6.50
C ARG A 332 23.91 -13.57 6.35
N GLY A 333 24.39 -12.85 7.35
CA GLY A 333 25.73 -12.29 7.33
C GLY A 333 26.22 -11.81 8.69
N THR A 334 27.31 -11.07 8.66
CA THR A 334 27.88 -10.36 9.80
C THR A 334 28.11 -8.91 9.44
N VAL A 335 27.95 -8.00 10.39
CA VAL A 335 28.40 -6.61 10.24
C VAL A 335 29.91 -6.57 10.46
N LYS A 336 30.64 -5.94 9.56
CA LYS A 336 32.08 -5.66 9.74
C LYS A 336 32.37 -4.21 9.40
N THR A 337 33.28 -3.59 10.13
CA THR A 337 33.78 -2.26 9.80
C THR A 337 34.86 -2.36 8.74
N LYS A 338 34.73 -1.61 7.66
CA LYS A 338 35.77 -1.47 6.63
C LYS A 338 35.83 -0.01 6.19
N ASP A 339 37.04 0.53 6.09
CA ASP A 339 37.27 1.92 5.68
C ASP A 339 36.52 2.93 6.58
N GLY A 340 36.35 2.59 7.87
CA GLY A 340 35.63 3.40 8.86
C GLY A 340 34.10 3.29 8.82
N LEU A 341 33.53 2.49 7.92
CA LEU A 341 32.09 2.33 7.74
C LEU A 341 31.61 0.90 8.06
N PRO A 342 30.48 0.73 8.77
CA PRO A 342 29.83 -0.57 8.90
C PRO A 342 29.37 -1.10 7.54
N GLN A 343 29.66 -2.38 7.27
CA GLN A 343 29.25 -3.08 6.06
C GLN A 343 28.53 -4.39 6.41
N LEU A 344 27.40 -4.62 5.75
CA LEU A 344 26.67 -5.88 5.83
C LEU A 344 27.36 -6.90 4.91
N GLN A 345 28.09 -7.85 5.49
CA GLN A 345 28.80 -8.89 4.73
C GLN A 345 28.02 -10.21 4.75
N PRO A 346 27.46 -10.67 3.60
CA PRO A 346 26.74 -11.93 3.55
C PRO A 346 27.67 -13.13 3.74
N LYS A 347 27.21 -14.17 4.45
CA LYS A 347 27.95 -15.43 4.66
C LYS A 347 28.17 -16.19 3.35
N LYS A 348 27.20 -16.17 2.45
CA LYS A 348 27.32 -16.74 1.10
C LYS A 348 27.77 -15.65 0.12
N LYS A 349 28.87 -15.88 -0.61
CA LYS A 349 29.33 -15.00 -1.70
C LYS A 349 28.32 -15.00 -2.86
N LYS A 350 27.27 -14.18 -2.82
CA LYS A 350 26.64 -13.66 -4.05
C LYS A 350 27.60 -12.57 -4.57
N LYS A 351 28.20 -12.77 -5.75
CA LYS A 351 29.15 -11.80 -6.35
C LYS A 351 28.52 -10.40 -6.31
N GLY A 352 29.17 -9.44 -5.63
CA GLY A 352 28.85 -8.01 -5.75
C GLY A 352 27.89 -7.38 -4.73
N GLN A 353 27.21 -8.13 -3.86
CA GLN A 353 26.36 -7.52 -2.82
C GLN A 353 27.19 -7.17 -1.57
N ARG A 354 27.96 -6.08 -1.66
CA ARG A 354 28.45 -5.38 -0.46
C ARG A 354 27.51 -4.21 -0.24
N VAL A 355 26.91 -4.16 0.94
CA VAL A 355 25.96 -3.13 1.31
C VAL A 355 26.59 -2.31 2.44
N SER A 356 27.00 -1.09 2.12
CA SER A 356 27.66 -0.18 3.07
C SER A 356 26.62 0.71 3.74
N VAL A 357 26.75 0.89 5.05
CA VAL A 357 25.96 1.90 5.78
C VAL A 357 26.62 3.26 5.57
N VAL A 358 25.89 4.20 5.00
CA VAL A 358 26.40 5.54 4.65
C VAL A 358 25.89 6.64 5.56
N ALA A 359 24.81 6.39 6.31
CA ALA A 359 24.26 7.33 7.29
C ALA A 359 23.46 6.57 8.36
N ILE A 360 23.53 7.00 9.62
CA ILE A 360 22.68 6.56 10.74
C ILE A 360 21.99 7.81 11.31
N TYR A 361 20.73 7.66 11.70
CA TYR A 361 19.89 8.67 12.34
C TYR A 361 19.04 7.96 13.42
N ASP A 362 18.43 8.73 14.34
CA ASP A 362 17.85 8.19 15.59
C ASP A 362 16.88 7.01 15.43
N HIS A 363 16.20 6.92 14.28
CA HIS A 363 15.21 5.87 13.98
C HIS A 363 15.45 5.15 12.64
N GLY A 364 16.67 5.20 12.11
CA GLY A 364 16.96 4.56 10.83
C GLY A 364 18.39 4.69 10.36
N PHE A 365 18.66 4.09 9.21
CA PHE A 365 19.94 4.25 8.54
C PHE A 365 19.75 4.13 7.04
N THR A 366 20.78 4.50 6.28
CA THR A 366 20.78 4.37 4.82
C THR A 366 21.90 3.44 4.41
N THR A 367 21.58 2.50 3.53
CA THR A 367 22.57 1.62 2.92
C THR A 367 22.73 1.89 1.43
N THR A 368 23.93 1.65 0.91
CA THR A 368 24.20 1.67 -0.53
C THR A 368 24.92 0.41 -0.98
N ASP A 369 24.58 -0.08 -2.17
CA ASP A 369 25.35 -1.09 -2.91
C ASP A 369 26.22 -0.45 -4.02
N GLY A 370 26.32 0.88 -4.03
CA GLY A 370 27.00 1.66 -5.06
C GLY A 370 26.12 2.01 -6.26
N LYS A 371 24.90 1.46 -6.36
CA LYS A 371 23.93 1.77 -7.43
C LYS A 371 22.63 2.33 -6.89
N THR A 372 22.19 1.82 -5.74
CA THR A 372 20.91 2.16 -5.12
C THR A 372 21.11 2.48 -3.66
N ASN A 373 20.33 3.45 -3.17
CA ASN A 373 20.27 3.80 -1.75
C ASN A 373 18.95 3.29 -1.18
N LEU A 374 19.02 2.53 -0.09
CA LEU A 374 17.84 2.06 0.63
C LEU A 374 17.79 2.73 2.00
N ARG A 375 16.63 3.30 2.30
CA ARG A 375 16.34 3.94 3.59
C ARG A 375 15.65 2.94 4.50
N TRP A 376 16.26 2.64 5.63
CA TRP A 376 15.77 1.70 6.63
C TRP A 376 15.15 2.45 7.79
N SER A 377 13.94 2.03 8.19
CA SER A 377 13.22 2.56 9.35
C SER A 377 13.16 1.48 10.42
N LYS A 378 13.32 1.87 11.69
CA LYS A 378 13.20 0.93 12.81
C LYS A 378 11.76 0.42 12.91
N LEU A 379 11.59 -0.90 12.94
CA LEU A 379 10.32 -1.51 13.31
C LEU A 379 10.24 -1.48 14.84
N LEU A 380 9.37 -0.63 15.37
CA LEU A 380 9.05 -0.65 16.79
C LEU A 380 8.22 -1.90 17.07
N PRO A 381 8.51 -2.66 18.14
CA PRO A 381 7.59 -3.67 18.63
C PRO A 381 6.25 -2.99 18.93
N GLU A 382 5.13 -3.58 18.53
CA GLU A 382 3.81 -3.15 19.02
C GLU A 382 3.85 -3.15 20.55
N SER A 383 3.50 -2.02 21.16
CA SER A 383 3.30 -1.94 22.60
C SER A 383 2.17 -2.91 22.97
N THR A 384 2.48 -3.93 23.75
CA THR A 384 1.49 -4.77 24.45
C THR A 384 0.85 -4.01 25.62
N GLU A 385 0.26 -2.85 25.33
CA GLU A 385 -0.67 -2.16 26.21
C GLU A 385 -1.99 -2.00 25.44
N ASP A 386 -3.10 -2.23 26.11
CA ASP A 386 -4.48 -2.35 25.60
C ASP A 386 -4.89 -3.71 25.02
N ARG A 387 -4.65 -4.76 25.81
CA ARG A 387 -5.53 -5.94 25.85
C ARG A 387 -5.91 -6.35 27.28
N GLN A 388 -6.21 -5.35 28.10
CA GLN A 388 -7.01 -5.52 29.30
C GLN A 388 -7.97 -4.34 29.40
N LEU A 389 -9.21 -4.56 28.96
CA LEU A 389 -10.46 -4.30 29.70
C LEU A 389 -11.65 -4.75 28.85
#